data_AF-A0A1N7G0C4-F1
#
_entry.id   AF-A0A1N7G0C4-F1
#
_cell.length_a   1.000
_cell.length_b   1.000
_cell.length_c   1.000
_cell.angle_alpha   90.00
_cell.angle_beta   90.00
_cell.angle_gamma   90.00
#
_symmetry.space_group_name_H-M   'P 1'
#
loop_
_entity.id
_entity.type
_entity.pdbx_description
1 polymer ?
#
loop_
_entity_poly.entity_id
_entity_poly.type
_entity_poly.pdbx_seq_one_letter_code
_entity_poly.pdbx_strand_id
1 'polypeptide(L)'
;MANQIKSSGAGLALQITDPARAAGLVEETDEGEATRLANVRVYSFENLLVVVDRDRVTVADRSELVVAAARDTKSVHRAMDATLQISGNGYQVQLPPAEDAGFVEGDRAPCHPASGVVVISRDDGTSAGADAGRLAGDLISIRREQ
;
A
#
# COMPACT_ATOMS: atom_id res chain seq x y z
N MET A 1 11.03 -2.45 -11.93
CA MET A 1 9.97 -3.38 -12.39
C MET A 1 8.90 -3.38 -11.31
N ALA A 2 7.63 -3.21 -11.66
CA ALA A 2 6.56 -3.19 -10.65
C ALA A 2 6.22 -4.62 -10.22
N ASN A 3 5.96 -4.83 -8.93
CA ASN A 3 5.54 -6.13 -8.41
C ASN A 3 4.12 -6.45 -8.89
N GLN A 4 3.78 -7.73 -8.90
CA GLN A 4 2.47 -8.22 -9.33
C GLN A 4 1.66 -8.71 -8.14
N ILE A 5 0.35 -8.48 -8.18
CA ILE A 5 -0.59 -9.05 -7.23
C ILE A 5 -0.55 -10.58 -7.36
N LYS A 6 -0.46 -11.26 -6.22
CA LYS A 6 -0.49 -12.72 -6.14
C LYS A 6 -1.64 -13.19 -5.27
N SER A 7 -2.14 -14.39 -5.57
CA SER A 7 -3.03 -15.08 -4.66
C SER A 7 -2.28 -15.62 -3.45
N SER A 8 -2.91 -15.57 -2.28
CA SER A 8 -2.45 -16.08 -1.00
C SER A 8 -3.61 -16.80 -0.32
N GLY A 9 -3.32 -17.69 0.65
CA GLY A 9 -4.37 -18.43 1.36
C GLY A 9 -5.38 -17.54 2.11
N ALA A 10 -5.06 -16.25 2.31
CA ALA A 10 -5.90 -15.25 2.96
C ALA A 10 -6.50 -14.20 1.99
N GLY A 11 -6.37 -14.38 0.68
CA GLY A 11 -6.80 -13.43 -0.34
C GLY A 11 -5.64 -12.91 -1.18
N LEU A 12 -5.71 -11.67 -1.65
CA LEU A 12 -4.64 -11.06 -2.46
C LEU A 12 -3.49 -10.56 -1.58
N ALA A 13 -2.26 -10.68 -2.09
CA ALA A 13 -1.06 -10.18 -1.45
C ALA A 13 -0.12 -9.53 -2.47
N LEU A 14 0.81 -8.72 -1.99
CA LEU A 14 1.84 -8.09 -2.80
C LEU A 14 3.19 -8.17 -2.11
N GLN A 15 4.22 -8.63 -2.82
CA GLN A 15 5.59 -8.50 -2.35
C GLN A 15 5.97 -7.02 -2.36
N ILE A 16 6.47 -6.48 -1.25
CA ILE A 16 6.77 -5.05 -1.10
C ILE A 16 8.10 -4.82 -0.37
N THR A 17 9.09 -5.70 -0.50
CA THR A 17 10.34 -5.63 0.26
C THR A 17 10.98 -4.23 0.29
N ASP A 18 11.34 -3.68 -0.86
CA ASP A 18 12.01 -2.38 -0.92
C ASP A 18 11.07 -1.21 -0.58
N PRO A 19 9.80 -1.17 -1.07
CA PRO A 19 8.84 -0.16 -0.61
C PRO A 19 8.59 -0.18 0.91
N ALA A 20 8.54 -1.36 1.53
CA ALA A 20 8.32 -1.52 2.97
C ALA A 20 9.51 -1.00 3.78
N ARG A 21 10.74 -1.29 3.35
CA ARG A 21 11.96 -0.70 3.92
C ARG A 21 11.98 0.82 3.77
N ALA A 22 11.72 1.32 2.56
CA ALA A 22 11.72 2.75 2.27
C ALA A 22 10.64 3.52 3.05
N ALA A 23 9.50 2.88 3.33
CA ALA A 23 8.43 3.45 4.15
C ALA A 23 8.65 3.26 5.66
N GLY A 24 9.70 2.54 6.10
CA GLY A 24 9.92 2.24 7.52
C GLY A 24 8.84 1.34 8.14
N LEU A 25 8.16 0.53 7.31
CA LEU A 25 7.20 -0.49 7.75
C LEU A 25 7.87 -1.74 8.31
N VAL A 26 9.17 -1.87 8.07
CA VAL A 26 10.02 -2.93 8.58
C VAL A 26 11.25 -2.31 9.21
N GLU A 27 11.69 -2.88 10.33
CA GLU A 27 13.00 -2.60 10.92
C GLU A 27 13.81 -3.89 10.92
N GLU A 28 15.07 -3.78 10.53
CA GLU A 28 16.00 -4.90 10.37
C GLU A 28 17.23 -4.68 11.26
N THR A 29 17.84 -5.75 11.72
CA THR A 29 19.20 -5.71 12.29
C THR A 29 20.22 -5.42 11.18
N ASP A 30 21.47 -5.15 11.57
CA ASP A 30 22.59 -5.04 10.62
C ASP A 30 22.84 -6.34 9.82
N GLU A 31 22.33 -7.47 10.31
CA GLU A 31 22.38 -8.79 9.66
C GLU A 31 21.18 -9.05 8.73
N GLY A 32 20.24 -8.09 8.63
CA GLY A 32 19.05 -8.17 7.77
C GLY A 32 17.89 -8.96 8.37
N GLU A 33 17.93 -9.25 9.68
CA GLU A 33 16.84 -9.93 10.37
C GLU A 33 15.76 -8.92 10.80
N ALA A 34 14.50 -9.19 10.46
CA ALA A 34 13.39 -8.32 10.83
C ALA A 34 13.17 -8.31 12.35
N THR A 35 13.37 -7.14 12.98
CA THR A 35 13.07 -6.90 14.41
C THR A 35 11.66 -6.36 14.61
N ARG A 36 11.09 -5.71 13.58
CA ARG A 36 9.73 -5.19 13.59
C ARG A 36 9.07 -5.34 12.22
N LEU A 37 7.82 -5.79 12.23
CA LEU A 37 6.88 -5.72 11.10
C LEU A 37 5.70 -4.86 11.53
N ALA A 38 5.39 -3.80 10.78
CA ALA A 38 4.31 -2.89 11.14
C ALA A 38 2.92 -3.56 11.09
N ASN A 39 2.06 -3.19 12.06
CA ASN A 39 0.62 -3.40 11.94
C ASN A 39 0.07 -2.34 11.01
N VAL A 40 -0.50 -2.74 9.88
CA VAL A 40 -0.96 -1.80 8.86
C VAL A 40 -2.48 -1.77 8.76
N ARG A 41 -2.99 -0.67 8.25
CA ARG A 41 -4.37 -0.57 7.76
C ARG A 41 -4.34 -0.29 6.27
N VAL A 42 -5.08 -1.10 5.52
CA VAL A 42 -5.22 -0.97 4.07
C VAL A 42 -6.58 -0.33 3.79
N TYR A 43 -6.56 0.84 3.16
CA TYR A 43 -7.75 1.51 2.65
C TYR A 43 -7.87 1.21 1.16
N SER A 44 -9.08 0.89 0.69
CA SER A 44 -9.36 0.63 -0.71
C SER A 44 -10.22 1.73 -1.35
N PHE A 45 -9.77 2.12 -2.53
CA PHE A 45 -10.38 3.07 -3.45
C PHE A 45 -10.31 2.47 -4.85
N GLU A 46 -11.12 2.98 -5.78
CA GLU A 46 -11.11 2.54 -7.17
C GLU A 46 -9.68 2.63 -7.76
N ASN A 47 -9.10 1.48 -8.14
CA ASN A 47 -7.73 1.30 -8.67
C ASN A 47 -6.57 1.72 -7.75
N LEU A 48 -6.82 1.92 -6.45
CA LEU A 48 -5.82 2.44 -5.52
C LEU A 48 -5.97 1.84 -4.10
N LEU A 49 -4.86 1.45 -3.50
CA LEU A 49 -4.78 1.05 -2.10
C LEU A 49 -3.83 1.98 -1.34
N VAL A 50 -4.20 2.34 -0.11
CA VAL A 50 -3.33 3.11 0.79
C VAL A 50 -3.04 2.25 2.02
N VAL A 51 -1.78 1.81 2.15
CA VAL A 51 -1.28 1.02 3.28
C VAL A 51 -0.61 1.95 4.28
N VAL A 52 -1.06 1.93 5.54
CA VAL A 52 -0.60 2.88 6.57
C VAL A 52 -0.16 2.14 7.84
N ASP A 53 1.03 2.45 8.36
CA ASP A 53 1.47 2.03 9.70
C ASP A 53 0.54 2.63 10.76
N ARG A 54 -0.21 1.76 11.42
CA ARG A 54 -1.22 2.16 12.40
C ARG A 54 -0.63 2.75 13.67
N ASP A 55 0.60 2.37 13.99
CA ASP A 55 1.24 2.69 15.25
C ASP A 55 2.05 4.00 15.13
N ARG A 56 2.46 4.37 13.91
CA ARG A 56 3.35 5.51 13.66
C ARG A 56 2.74 6.67 12.89
N VAL A 57 1.69 6.45 12.11
CA VAL A 57 1.00 7.54 11.39
C VAL A 57 -0.20 7.99 12.23
N THR A 58 -0.28 9.29 12.50
CA THR A 58 -1.35 9.83 13.33
C THR A 58 -2.71 9.66 12.67
N VAL A 59 -3.78 9.69 13.48
CA VAL A 59 -5.14 9.64 12.93
C VAL A 59 -5.43 10.84 12.02
N ALA A 60 -4.91 12.02 12.35
CA ALA A 60 -5.11 13.24 11.56
C ALA A 60 -4.47 13.12 10.17
N ASP A 61 -3.20 12.74 10.12
CA ASP A 61 -2.44 12.57 8.86
C ASP A 61 -3.08 11.51 7.97
N ARG A 62 -3.47 10.39 8.57
CA ARG A 62 -4.16 9.30 7.88
C ARG A 62 -5.51 9.74 7.33
N SER A 63 -6.26 10.52 8.10
CA SER A 63 -7.57 11.05 7.66
C SER A 63 -7.41 12.00 6.47
N GLU A 64 -6.38 12.83 6.46
CA GLU A 64 -6.09 13.70 5.31
C GLU A 64 -5.82 12.91 4.04
N LEU A 65 -4.97 11.88 4.11
CA LEU A 65 -4.68 11.00 2.96
C LEU A 65 -5.94 10.29 2.45
N VAL A 66 -6.79 9.78 3.37
CA VAL A 66 -8.05 9.12 3.01
C VAL A 66 -9.02 10.09 2.34
N VAL A 67 -9.13 11.32 2.85
CA VAL A 67 -10.01 12.35 2.26
C VAL A 67 -9.52 12.77 0.88
N ALA A 68 -8.20 12.95 0.70
CA ALA A 68 -7.63 13.27 -0.61
C ALA A 68 -7.91 12.15 -1.62
N ALA A 69 -7.60 10.90 -1.27
CA ALA A 69 -7.88 9.74 -2.13
C ALA A 69 -9.36 9.62 -2.47
N ALA A 70 -10.25 9.74 -1.47
CA ALA A 70 -11.70 9.63 -1.66
C ALA A 70 -12.26 10.70 -2.61
N ARG A 71 -11.72 11.92 -2.57
CA ARG A 71 -12.17 13.02 -3.44
C ARG A 71 -11.82 12.77 -4.90
N ASP A 72 -10.62 12.27 -5.16
CA ASP A 72 -10.13 12.09 -6.53
C ASP A 72 -10.65 10.81 -7.17
N THR A 73 -10.76 9.72 -6.41
CA THR A 73 -11.34 8.46 -6.91
C THR A 73 -12.87 8.42 -6.81
N LYS A 74 -13.48 9.35 -6.07
CA LYS A 74 -14.91 9.38 -5.74
C LYS A 74 -15.42 8.06 -5.13
N SER A 75 -14.55 7.35 -4.42
CA SER A 75 -14.85 6.04 -3.84
C SER A 75 -14.21 5.89 -2.47
N VAL A 76 -14.83 5.08 -1.59
CA VAL A 76 -14.22 4.52 -0.38
C VAL A 76 -14.91 3.17 -0.19
N HIS A 77 -14.20 2.07 -0.43
CA HIS A 77 -14.84 0.75 -0.34
C HIS A 77 -14.73 0.19 1.07
N ARG A 78 -13.52 -0.17 1.51
CA ARG A 78 -13.28 -0.74 2.84
C ARG A 78 -11.93 -0.29 3.41
N ALA A 79 -11.84 -0.34 4.73
CA ALA A 79 -10.59 -0.23 5.45
C ALA A 79 -10.42 -1.48 6.30
N MET A 80 -9.32 -2.21 6.12
CA MET A 80 -9.08 -3.45 6.85
C MET A 80 -7.69 -3.45 7.45
N ASP A 81 -7.60 -3.96 8.68
CA ASP A 81 -6.32 -4.20 9.33
C ASP A 81 -5.61 -5.38 8.65
N ALA A 82 -4.30 -5.25 8.45
CA ALA A 82 -3.46 -6.27 7.86
C ALA A 82 -2.06 -6.23 8.51
N THR A 83 -1.25 -7.22 8.19
CA THR A 83 0.11 -7.37 8.70
C THR A 83 1.09 -7.54 7.57
N LEU A 84 2.30 -6.99 7.72
CA LEU A 84 3.42 -7.45 6.92
C LEU A 84 3.86 -8.85 7.37
N GLN A 85 4.35 -9.64 6.43
CA GLN A 85 4.82 -11.00 6.65
C GLN A 85 6.14 -11.21 5.91
N ILE A 86 6.99 -12.06 6.48
CA ILE A 86 8.17 -12.57 5.78
C ILE A 86 7.69 -13.63 4.78
N SER A 87 8.07 -13.47 3.52
CA SER A 87 7.72 -14.37 2.43
C SER A 87 8.87 -14.49 1.45
N GLY A 88 9.39 -15.71 1.29
CA GLY A 88 10.60 -15.97 0.52
C GLY A 88 11.77 -15.17 1.09
N ASN A 89 12.45 -14.40 0.25
CA ASN A 89 13.62 -13.60 0.62
C ASN A 89 13.28 -12.14 0.95
N GLY A 90 12.05 -11.84 1.39
CA GLY A 90 11.66 -10.47 1.71
C GLY A 90 10.28 -10.35 2.33
N TYR A 91 9.64 -9.21 2.11
CA TYR A 91 8.39 -8.86 2.80
C TYR A 91 7.20 -8.83 1.83
N GLN A 92 6.06 -9.28 2.33
CA GLN A 92 4.78 -9.14 1.67
C GLN A 92 3.78 -8.45 2.59
N VAL A 93 2.80 -7.79 2.00
CA VAL A 93 1.61 -7.30 2.69
C VAL A 93 0.39 -8.07 2.19
N GLN A 94 -0.48 -8.44 3.12
CA GLN A 94 -1.81 -8.96 2.79
C GLN A 94 -2.71 -7.78 2.41
N LEU A 95 -3.48 -7.93 1.35
CA LEU A 95 -4.37 -6.90 0.83
C LEU A 95 -5.83 -7.38 0.82
N PRO A 96 -6.46 -7.58 1.99
CA PRO A 96 -7.84 -8.06 2.06
C PRO A 96 -8.85 -7.27 1.21
N PRO A 97 -8.77 -5.91 1.11
CA PRO A 97 -9.75 -5.15 0.35
C PRO A 97 -9.30 -4.85 -1.10
N ALA A 98 -8.30 -5.58 -1.63
CA ALA A 98 -7.76 -5.34 -2.97
C ALA A 98 -8.78 -5.60 -4.09
N GLU A 99 -9.59 -6.65 -3.96
CA GLU A 99 -10.63 -6.96 -4.95
C GLU A 99 -11.70 -5.86 -5.02
N ASP A 100 -12.06 -5.25 -3.88
CA ASP A 100 -12.99 -4.12 -3.83
C ASP A 100 -12.43 -2.88 -4.55
N ALA A 101 -11.10 -2.75 -4.65
CA ALA A 101 -10.40 -1.71 -5.40
C ALA A 101 -10.17 -2.06 -6.89
N GLY A 102 -10.68 -3.22 -7.34
CA GLY A 102 -10.55 -3.67 -8.73
C GLY A 102 -9.24 -4.40 -9.06
N PHE A 103 -8.39 -4.71 -8.06
CA PHE A 103 -7.19 -5.50 -8.28
C PHE A 103 -7.53 -6.99 -8.43
N VAL A 104 -6.83 -7.66 -9.34
CA VAL A 104 -6.89 -9.11 -9.53
C VAL A 104 -5.48 -9.71 -9.55
N GLU A 105 -5.39 -11.03 -9.39
CA GLU A 105 -4.12 -11.74 -9.53
C GLU A 105 -3.47 -11.47 -10.91
N GLY A 106 -2.16 -11.20 -10.88
CA GLY A 106 -1.37 -10.87 -12.07
C GLY A 106 -1.31 -9.38 -12.42
N ASP A 107 -2.17 -8.54 -11.83
CA ASP A 107 -2.12 -7.09 -12.04
C ASP A 107 -0.76 -6.52 -11.61
N ARG A 108 -0.23 -5.60 -12.42
CA ARG A 108 0.94 -4.82 -12.02
C ARG A 108 0.51 -3.78 -11.01
N ALA A 109 1.22 -3.74 -9.89
CA ALA A 109 0.89 -2.89 -8.75
C ALA A 109 2.12 -2.05 -8.33
N PRO A 110 2.42 -0.95 -9.06
CA PRO A 110 3.44 0.00 -8.63
C PRO A 110 3.21 0.46 -7.19
N CYS A 111 4.29 0.44 -6.41
CA CYS A 111 4.30 0.83 -5.01
C CYS A 111 5.04 2.15 -4.86
N HIS A 112 4.43 3.10 -4.16
CA HIS A 112 4.94 4.44 -3.93
C HIS A 112 5.12 4.63 -2.42
N PRO A 113 6.35 4.59 -1.89
CA PRO A 113 6.60 4.67 -0.45
C PRO A 113 6.80 6.11 0.06
N ALA A 114 6.32 6.34 1.28
CA ALA A 114 6.62 7.49 2.14
C ALA A 114 6.68 7.04 3.60
N SER A 115 7.13 7.90 4.51
CA SER A 115 7.29 7.52 5.93
C SER A 115 5.99 6.99 6.54
N GLY A 116 5.97 5.72 6.93
CA GLY A 116 4.81 5.01 7.47
C GLY A 116 3.68 4.69 6.47
N VAL A 117 3.88 4.93 5.16
CA VAL A 117 2.83 4.78 4.14
C VAL A 117 3.38 4.14 2.87
N VAL A 118 2.63 3.19 2.30
CA VAL A 118 2.83 2.72 0.91
C VAL A 118 1.52 2.87 0.16
N VAL A 119 1.53 3.66 -0.90
CA VAL A 119 0.39 3.75 -1.82
C VAL A 119 0.63 2.78 -2.97
N ILE A 120 -0.37 1.97 -3.29
CA ILE A 120 -0.32 0.97 -4.35
C ILE A 120 -1.35 1.36 -5.39
N SER A 121 -0.89 1.67 -6.61
CA SER A 121 -1.77 1.97 -7.75
C SER A 121 -1.87 0.75 -8.65
N ARG A 122 -3.02 0.54 -9.29
CA ARG A 122 -3.15 -0.45 -10.35
C ARG A 122 -2.56 0.09 -11.65
N ASP A 123 -1.71 -0.69 -12.32
CA ASP A 123 -1.18 -0.40 -13.65
C ASP A 123 -1.64 -1.47 -14.64
N ASP A 124 -2.80 -1.23 -15.25
CA ASP A 124 -3.43 -2.11 -16.23
C ASP A 124 -3.24 -1.61 -17.67
N GLY A 125 -2.42 -0.57 -17.88
CA GLY A 125 -2.20 0.07 -19.17
C GLY A 125 -3.36 0.96 -19.66
N THR A 126 -4.37 1.21 -18.82
CA THR A 126 -5.49 2.10 -19.16
C THR A 126 -5.27 3.53 -18.63
N SER A 127 -6.14 4.46 -19.03
CA SER A 127 -6.15 5.80 -18.45
C SER A 127 -6.46 5.79 -16.96
N ALA A 128 -7.32 4.87 -16.49
CA ALA A 128 -7.67 4.76 -15.08
C ALA A 128 -6.44 4.34 -14.24
N GLY A 129 -5.64 3.39 -14.74
CA GLY A 129 -4.38 3.01 -14.10
C GLY A 129 -3.35 4.14 -14.09
N ALA A 130 -3.24 4.90 -15.20
CA ALA A 130 -2.38 6.08 -15.26
C ALA A 130 -2.81 7.18 -14.27
N ASP A 131 -4.11 7.39 -14.11
CA ASP A 131 -4.69 8.35 -13.14
C ASP A 131 -4.41 7.90 -11.70
N ALA A 132 -4.59 6.61 -11.40
CA ALA A 132 -4.25 6.05 -10.09
C ALA A 132 -2.75 6.21 -9.76
N GLY A 133 -1.87 6.01 -10.75
CA GLY A 133 -0.43 6.23 -10.60
C GLY A 133 -0.08 7.70 -10.29
N ARG A 134 -0.75 8.66 -10.94
CA ARG A 134 -0.59 10.09 -10.64
C ARG A 134 -1.06 10.43 -9.24
N LEU A 135 -2.26 10.00 -8.88
CA LEU A 135 -2.84 10.19 -7.55
C LEU A 135 -1.94 9.60 -6.46
N ALA A 136 -1.34 8.43 -6.69
CA ALA A 136 -0.39 7.86 -5.75
C ALA A 136 0.81 8.78 -5.50
N GLY A 137 1.33 9.44 -6.54
CA GLY A 137 2.38 10.45 -6.40
C GLY A 137 1.95 11.67 -5.59
N ASP A 138 0.72 12.14 -5.79
CA ASP A 138 0.16 13.29 -5.07
C ASP A 138 0.00 12.98 -3.57
N LEU A 139 -0.56 11.81 -3.22
CA LEU A 139 -0.70 11.37 -1.83
C LEU A 139 0.64 11.22 -1.13
N ILE A 140 1.67 10.76 -1.84
CA ILE A 140 3.03 10.66 -1.32
C ILE A 140 3.66 12.05 -1.12
N SER A 141 3.30 13.03 -1.94
CA SER A 141 3.73 14.41 -1.76
C SER A 141 3.09 15.02 -0.50
N ILE A 142 1.78 14.84 -0.30
CA ILE A 142 1.08 15.23 0.94
C ILE A 142 1.77 14.61 2.15
N ARG A 143 2.04 13.29 2.13
CA ARG A 143 2.66 12.62 3.27
C ARG A 143 4.06 13.14 3.61
N ARG A 144 4.81 13.67 2.64
CA ARG A 144 6.15 14.23 2.86
C ARG A 144 6.14 15.62 3.48
N GLU A 145 5.02 16.33 3.39
CA GLU A 145 4.85 17.66 3.97
C GLU A 145 4.38 17.63 5.43
N GLN A 146 3.92 16.45 5.90
CA GLN A 146 3.53 16.14 7.28
C GLN A 146 4.72 15.67 8.13
#